data_AF-A0ABD0YWV9-F1
#
_entry.id   AF-A0ABD0YWV9-F1
#
_cell.length_a   1.000
_cell.length_b   1.000
_cell.length_c   1.000
_cell.angle_alpha   90.00
_cell.angle_beta   90.00
_cell.angle_gamma   90.00
#
_symmetry.space_group_name_H-M   'P 1'
#
loop_
_entity.id
_entity.type
_entity.pdbx_description
1 polymer ?
#
loop_
_entity_poly.entity_id
_entity_poly.type
_entity_poly.pdbx_seq_one_letter_code
_entity_poly.pdbx_strand_id
1 'polypeptide(L)'
;MVYIFNNARLVLCHIPAYDEFSLYPVLAENVAGLVGEDGLNALFLNATYNTESPSEMGELTYDTLMIPLKVNTISPIMLTKALLPLLKKAAEVNSSLPIGVHRAAIIFMSSIYGSINSNHTGRWWGFRESKVSF
;
A
#
# COMPACT_ATOMS: atom_id res chain seq x y z
N MET A 1 3.31 -5.19 -7.13
CA MET A 1 4.72 -5.20 -6.68
C MET A 1 4.92 -4.00 -5.74
N VAL A 2 5.37 -4.23 -4.50
CA VAL A 2 5.75 -3.18 -3.53
C VAL A 2 7.27 -3.15 -3.48
N TYR A 3 7.84 -1.95 -3.43
CA TYR A 3 9.27 -1.73 -3.40
C TYR A 3 9.70 -1.27 -2.00
N ILE A 4 10.74 -1.92 -1.46
CA ILE A 4 11.33 -1.60 -0.16
C ILE A 4 12.74 -1.06 -0.44
N PHE A 5 13.02 0.16 0.02
CA PHE A 5 14.31 0.82 -0.17
C PHE A 5 15.05 0.95 1.17
N ASN A 6 16.30 0.46 1.22
CA ASN A 6 17.26 0.77 2.27
C ASN A 6 18.64 1.01 1.63
N ASN A 7 19.28 2.16 1.89
CA ASN A 7 20.65 2.49 1.45
C ASN A 7 20.98 2.12 -0.02
N ALA A 8 20.14 2.53 -0.96
CA ALA A 8 20.29 2.28 -2.40
C ALA A 8 20.26 0.80 -2.86
N ARG A 9 19.83 -0.14 -1.99
CA ARG A 9 19.60 -1.54 -2.35
C ARG A 9 18.12 -1.80 -2.56
N LEU A 10 17.76 -2.26 -3.76
CA LEU A 10 16.43 -2.73 -4.10
C LEU A 10 16.28 -4.18 -3.61
N VAL A 11 15.33 -4.42 -2.72
CA VAL A 11 14.97 -5.80 -2.33
C VAL A 11 13.57 -6.12 -2.84
N LEU A 12 13.49 -7.15 -3.69
CA LEU A 12 12.25 -7.71 -4.20
C LEU A 12 11.70 -8.72 -3.20
N CYS A 13 10.67 -8.34 -2.46
CA CYS A 13 9.88 -9.29 -1.69
C CYS A 13 8.67 -9.75 -2.49
N HIS A 14 8.48 -11.07 -2.59
CA HIS A 14 7.21 -11.63 -3.03
C HIS A 14 6.16 -11.30 -1.96
N ILE A 15 5.07 -10.66 -2.36
CA ILE A 15 3.97 -10.32 -1.45
C ILE A 15 2.90 -11.38 -1.62
N PRO A 16 2.31 -11.87 -0.52
CA PRO A 16 1.13 -12.73 -0.55
C PRO A 16 0.01 -12.16 -1.40
N ALA A 17 -0.90 -13.01 -1.89
CA ALA A 17 -2.11 -12.52 -2.54
C ALA A 17 -2.89 -11.57 -1.62
N TYR A 18 -3.74 -10.72 -2.21
CA TYR A 18 -4.45 -9.63 -1.53
C TYR A 18 -5.46 -10.09 -0.45
N ASP A 19 -5.63 -11.39 -0.29
CA ASP A 19 -6.48 -12.07 0.68
C ASP A 19 -5.69 -12.93 1.69
N GLU A 20 -4.37 -13.02 1.57
CA GLU A 20 -3.48 -13.81 2.43
C GLU A 20 -2.83 -12.96 3.53
N PHE A 21 -3.64 -12.22 4.30
CA PHE A 21 -3.14 -11.33 5.36
C PHE A 21 -2.36 -12.04 6.47
N SER A 22 -2.60 -13.34 6.66
CA SER A 22 -1.88 -14.19 7.62
C SER A 22 -0.38 -14.31 7.31
N LEU A 23 0.04 -14.03 6.08
CA LEU A 23 1.44 -14.08 5.66
C LEU A 23 2.19 -12.76 5.86
N TYR A 24 1.51 -11.66 6.21
CA TYR A 24 2.15 -10.36 6.42
C TYR A 24 3.11 -10.32 7.62
N PRO A 25 2.85 -11.01 8.75
CA PRO A 25 3.84 -11.14 9.82
C PRO A 25 5.14 -11.80 9.34
N VAL A 26 5.05 -12.87 8.55
CA VAL A 26 6.23 -13.58 7.99
C VAL A 26 7.00 -12.66 7.05
N LEU A 27 6.29 -11.90 6.20
CA LEU A 27 6.91 -10.87 5.37
C LEU A 27 7.63 -9.82 6.23
N ALA A 28 7.01 -9.35 7.31
CA ALA A 28 7.62 -8.36 8.20
C ALA A 28 8.89 -8.89 8.88
N GLU A 29 8.92 -10.16 9.28
CA GLU A 29 10.13 -10.83 9.80
C GLU A 29 11.23 -10.89 8.75
N ASN A 30 10.91 -11.27 7.52
CA ASN A 30 11.87 -11.29 6.41
C ASN A 30 12.45 -9.90 6.14
N VAL A 31 11.60 -8.86 6.11
CA VAL A 31 12.04 -7.47 5.95
C VAL A 31 12.90 -7.04 7.13
N ALA A 32 12.54 -7.40 8.37
CA ALA A 32 13.31 -7.10 9.56
C ALA A 32 14.73 -7.68 9.48
N GLY A 33 14.88 -8.93 9.01
CA GLY A 33 16.19 -9.54 8.79
C GLY A 33 17.04 -8.82 7.73
N LEU A 34 16.41 -8.19 6.74
CA LEU A 34 17.08 -7.45 5.68
C LEU A 34 17.51 -6.05 6.09
N VAL A 35 16.66 -5.35 6.87
CA VAL A 35 16.94 -3.97 7.30
C VAL A 35 17.70 -3.88 8.62
N GLY A 36 17.65 -4.94 9.45
CA GLY A 36 18.35 -5.02 10.71
C GLY A 36 18.02 -3.86 11.66
N GLU A 37 19.07 -3.25 12.21
CA GLU A 37 18.96 -2.15 13.16
C GLU A 37 18.60 -0.79 12.51
N ASP A 38 18.79 -0.64 11.21
CA ASP A 38 18.46 0.61 10.50
C ASP A 38 16.93 0.83 10.41
N GLY A 39 16.16 -0.27 10.46
CA GLY A 39 14.71 -0.24 10.25
C GLY A 39 14.32 0.07 8.80
N LEU A 40 13.03 0.31 8.56
CA LEU A 40 12.49 0.57 7.22
C LEU A 40 12.24 2.06 6.99
N ASN A 41 13.02 2.71 6.12
CA ASN A 41 12.85 4.15 5.85
C ASN A 41 11.66 4.46 4.92
N ALA A 42 11.37 3.63 3.92
CA ALA A 42 10.32 3.93 2.96
C ALA A 42 9.50 2.71 2.56
N LEU A 43 8.19 2.82 2.70
CA LEU A 43 7.21 1.83 2.24
C LEU A 43 6.38 2.41 1.08
N PHE A 44 6.58 1.89 -0.13
CA PHE A 44 5.84 2.33 -1.33
C PHE A 44 4.71 1.36 -1.69
N LEU A 45 3.48 1.76 -1.38
CA LEU A 45 2.28 0.96 -1.60
C LEU A 45 1.75 1.22 -3.00
N ASN A 46 2.38 0.55 -3.98
CA ASN A 46 2.12 0.72 -5.42
C ASN A 46 1.19 -0.35 -6.02
N ALA A 47 1.00 -1.49 -5.35
CA ALA A 47 0.11 -2.53 -5.85
C ALA A 47 -1.31 -1.96 -6.03
N THR A 48 -1.92 -2.22 -7.18
CA THR A 48 -3.25 -1.72 -7.51
C THR A 48 -3.99 -2.70 -8.40
N TYR A 49 -5.30 -2.81 -8.19
CA TYR A 49 -6.25 -3.50 -9.03
C TYR A 49 -7.34 -2.54 -9.49
N ASN A 50 -7.69 -2.62 -10.76
CA ASN A 50 -8.88 -2.02 -11.34
C ASN A 50 -9.60 -3.11 -12.13
N THR A 51 -10.91 -2.98 -12.31
CA THR A 51 -11.62 -3.80 -13.30
C THR A 51 -11.10 -3.46 -14.71
N GLU A 52 -11.33 -4.33 -15.70
CA GLU A 52 -10.85 -4.08 -17.07
C GLU A 52 -11.67 -3.02 -17.80
N SER A 53 -12.95 -2.85 -17.41
CA SER A 53 -13.86 -1.89 -18.02
C SER A 53 -14.76 -1.22 -16.97
N PRO A 54 -15.22 0.01 -17.23
CA PRO A 54 -16.09 0.72 -16.31
C PRO A 54 -17.49 0.10 -16.34
N SER A 55 -17.95 -0.44 -15.22
CA SER A 55 -19.27 -1.04 -15.09
C SER A 55 -20.38 0.02 -15.01
N GLU A 56 -21.50 -0.24 -15.67
CA GLU A 56 -22.75 0.44 -15.41
C GLU A 56 -23.35 0.02 -14.06
N MET A 57 -24.31 0.81 -13.55
CA MET A 57 -24.92 0.56 -12.25
C MET A 57 -25.54 -0.85 -12.14
N GLY A 58 -26.19 -1.33 -13.21
CA GLY A 58 -26.83 -2.66 -13.25
C GLY A 58 -25.86 -3.83 -13.41
N GLU A 59 -24.57 -3.55 -13.69
CA GLU A 59 -23.53 -4.58 -13.87
C GLU A 59 -22.71 -4.79 -12.59
N LEU A 60 -22.96 -3.99 -11.56
CA LEU A 60 -22.25 -4.10 -10.30
C LEU A 60 -22.58 -5.40 -9.58
N THR A 61 -21.52 -6.09 -9.20
CA THR A 61 -21.57 -7.21 -8.27
C THR A 61 -20.79 -6.86 -7.01
N TYR A 62 -21.03 -7.62 -5.94
CA TYR A 62 -20.23 -7.50 -4.72
C TYR A 62 -18.72 -7.57 -4.99
N ASP A 63 -18.29 -8.50 -5.84
CA ASP A 63 -16.86 -8.70 -6.14
C ASP A 63 -16.25 -7.54 -6.94
N THR A 64 -17.01 -6.95 -7.87
CA THR A 64 -16.55 -5.76 -8.63
C THR A 64 -16.27 -4.55 -7.75
N LEU A 65 -16.87 -4.49 -6.55
CA LEU A 65 -16.63 -3.46 -5.55
C LEU A 65 -15.59 -3.89 -4.51
N MET A 66 -15.72 -5.12 -4.01
CA MET A 66 -14.94 -5.62 -2.88
C MET A 66 -13.50 -5.97 -3.25
N ILE A 67 -13.23 -6.47 -4.46
CA ILE A 67 -11.85 -6.80 -4.87
C ILE A 67 -10.98 -5.53 -4.93
N PRO A 68 -11.38 -4.43 -5.62
CA PRO A 68 -10.64 -3.18 -5.56
C PRO A 68 -10.43 -2.66 -4.13
N LEU A 69 -11.45 -2.71 -3.27
CA LEU A 69 -11.33 -2.28 -1.87
C LEU A 69 -10.33 -3.14 -1.09
N LYS A 70 -10.34 -4.46 -1.27
CA LYS A 70 -9.39 -5.37 -0.64
C LYS A 70 -7.96 -5.10 -1.10
N VAL A 71 -7.73 -5.05 -2.40
CA VAL A 71 -6.39 -4.89 -2.99
C VAL A 71 -5.84 -3.51 -2.75
N ASN A 72 -6.63 -2.48 -3.06
CA ASN A 72 -6.13 -1.12 -3.05
C ASN A 72 -6.14 -0.54 -1.65
N THR A 73 -7.11 -0.89 -0.79
CA THR A 73 -7.28 -0.26 0.54
C THR A 73 -6.83 -1.14 1.69
N ILE A 74 -7.48 -2.29 1.87
CA ILE A 74 -7.33 -3.12 3.07
C ILE A 74 -5.92 -3.72 3.12
N SER A 75 -5.45 -4.29 2.01
CA SER A 75 -4.12 -4.90 1.92
C SER A 75 -3.00 -3.91 2.28
N PRO A 76 -2.94 -2.68 1.71
CA PRO A 76 -1.95 -1.69 2.11
C PRO A 76 -2.01 -1.27 3.58
N ILE A 77 -3.21 -1.15 4.17
CA ILE A 77 -3.37 -0.87 5.60
C ILE A 77 -2.80 -2.01 6.45
N MET A 78 -3.15 -3.26 6.11
CA MET A 78 -2.69 -4.44 6.84
C MET A 78 -1.18 -4.63 6.70
N LEU A 79 -0.62 -4.36 5.53
CA LEU A 79 0.83 -4.41 5.29
C LEU A 79 1.55 -3.32 6.09
N THR A 80 1.01 -2.10 6.08
CA THR A 80 1.53 -1.00 6.89
C THR A 80 1.52 -1.36 8.37
N LYS A 81 0.43 -1.96 8.88
CA LYS A 81 0.33 -2.42 10.26
C LYS A 81 1.42 -3.43 10.61
N ALA A 82 1.69 -4.40 9.72
CA ALA A 82 2.71 -5.42 9.94
C ALA A 82 4.14 -4.81 9.96
N LEU A 83 4.41 -3.83 9.10
CA LEU A 83 5.72 -3.19 8.97
C LEU A 83 5.92 -1.97 9.89
N LEU A 84 4.89 -1.56 10.64
CA LEU A 84 4.91 -0.38 11.50
C LEU A 84 6.07 -0.37 12.52
N PRO A 85 6.43 -1.49 13.17
CA PRO A 85 7.57 -1.50 14.08
C PRO A 85 8.90 -1.12 13.39
N LEU A 86 9.11 -1.57 12.15
CA LEU A 86 10.32 -1.27 11.39
C LEU A 86 10.37 0.19 10.93
N LEU A 87 9.22 0.75 10.54
CA LEU A 87 9.10 2.18 10.19
C LEU A 87 9.38 3.07 11.41
N LYS A 88 8.87 2.70 12.59
CA LYS A 88 9.17 3.41 13.85
C LYS A 88 10.65 3.33 14.21
N LYS A 89 11.26 2.15 14.10
CA LYS A 89 12.71 1.97 14.32
C LYS A 89 13.52 2.90 13.42
N ALA A 90 13.23 2.93 12.11
CA ALA A 90 13.90 3.86 11.20
C ALA A 90 13.69 5.33 11.57
N ALA A 91 12.49 5.71 12.01
CA ALA A 91 12.18 7.07 12.42
C ALA A 91 12.96 7.52 13.68
N GLU A 92 13.25 6.59 14.58
CA GLU A 92 14.04 6.79 15.81
C GLU A 92 15.54 6.86 15.50
N VAL A 93 16.06 5.90 14.73
CA VAL A 93 17.45 5.87 14.26
C VAL A 93 17.81 7.15 13.50
N ASN A 94 16.88 7.63 12.67
CA ASN A 94 17.07 8.83 11.85
C ASN A 94 16.37 10.07 12.45
N SER A 95 16.25 10.14 13.78
CA SER A 95 15.52 11.21 14.49
C SER A 95 16.11 12.61 14.28
N SER A 96 17.39 12.72 13.92
CA SER A 96 18.06 13.98 13.58
C SER A 96 17.70 14.52 12.18
N LEU A 97 17.17 13.67 11.29
CA LEU A 97 16.74 14.06 9.95
C LEU A 97 15.34 14.72 9.99
N PRO A 98 15.05 15.64 9.04
CA PRO A 98 13.70 16.16 8.87
C PRO A 98 12.72 15.04 8.47
N ILE A 99 11.42 15.30 8.63
CA ILE A 99 10.37 14.39 8.15
C ILE A 99 10.52 14.21 6.63
N GLY A 100 10.58 12.96 6.18
CA GLY A 100 10.75 12.61 4.78
C GLY A 100 11.15 11.16 4.59
N VAL A 101 11.32 10.75 3.33
CA VAL A 101 11.63 9.36 2.93
C VAL A 101 12.97 8.85 3.46
N HIS A 102 13.89 9.75 3.80
CA HIS A 102 15.18 9.40 4.41
C HIS A 102 15.07 9.14 5.91
N ARG A 103 14.04 9.65 6.57
CA ARG A 103 13.75 9.36 7.98
C ARG A 103 12.88 8.12 8.08
N ALA A 104 11.60 8.27 7.77
CA ALA A 104 10.61 7.21 7.69
C ALA A 104 9.37 7.75 6.98
N ALA A 105 8.89 7.09 5.94
CA ALA A 105 7.70 7.48 5.19
C ALA A 105 6.91 6.28 4.66
N ILE A 106 5.59 6.44 4.65
CA ILE A 106 4.67 5.54 3.95
C ILE A 106 4.10 6.33 2.78
N ILE A 107 4.25 5.81 1.57
CA ILE A 107 3.79 6.45 0.34
C ILE A 107 2.69 5.58 -0.25
N PHE A 108 1.46 6.08 -0.21
CA PHE A 108 0.31 5.45 -0.86
C PHE A 108 0.20 5.95 -2.30
N MET A 109 0.25 5.02 -3.26
CA MET A 109 0.01 5.37 -4.67
C MET A 109 -1.50 5.47 -4.91
N SER A 110 -2.03 6.69 -4.79
CA SER A 110 -3.42 7.01 -5.11
C SER A 110 -3.61 7.27 -6.61
N SER A 111 -4.77 7.83 -6.99
CA SER A 111 -5.13 8.16 -8.37
C SER A 111 -6.06 9.37 -8.40
N ILE A 112 -6.05 10.13 -9.51
CA ILE A 112 -7.02 11.22 -9.73
C ILE A 112 -8.47 10.73 -9.65
N TYR A 113 -8.70 9.44 -9.93
CA TYR A 113 -10.00 8.78 -9.79
C TYR A 113 -10.52 8.73 -8.35
N GLY A 114 -9.66 8.89 -7.35
CA GLY A 114 -10.03 9.06 -5.94
C GLY A 114 -10.47 10.48 -5.56
N SER A 115 -10.31 11.47 -6.45
CA SER A 115 -10.80 12.82 -6.22
C SER A 115 -12.30 12.90 -6.48
N ILE A 116 -13.10 13.04 -5.43
CA ILE A 116 -14.56 13.23 -5.55
C ILE A 116 -14.86 14.51 -6.33
N ASN A 117 -14.13 15.60 -6.06
CA ASN A 117 -14.31 16.88 -6.75
C ASN A 117 -14.06 16.78 -8.26
N SER A 118 -13.14 15.91 -8.67
CA SER A 118 -12.78 15.73 -10.10
C SER A 118 -13.60 14.62 -10.78
N ASN A 119 -14.59 14.05 -10.11
CA ASN A 119 -15.41 12.97 -10.67
C ASN A 119 -16.58 13.54 -11.48
N HIS A 120 -16.37 13.73 -12.78
CA HIS A 120 -17.40 14.22 -13.70
C HIS A 120 -17.97 13.14 -14.62
N THR A 121 -17.39 11.94 -14.64
CA THR A 121 -17.77 10.86 -15.57
C THR A 121 -18.46 9.67 -14.88
N GLY A 122 -18.37 9.57 -13.55
CA GLY A 122 -18.83 8.40 -12.81
C GLY A 122 -18.08 7.11 -13.17
N ARG A 123 -18.76 5.98 -12.99
CA ARG A 123 -18.31 4.59 -13.27
C ARG A 123 -17.05 4.23 -12.48
N TRP A 124 -16.47 3.05 -12.77
CA TRP A 124 -15.29 2.55 -12.05
C TRP A 124 -15.49 2.53 -10.53
N TRP A 125 -16.71 2.18 -10.10
CA TRP A 125 -17.20 2.38 -8.73
C TRP A 125 -16.25 1.85 -7.67
N GLY A 126 -15.92 0.56 -7.70
CA GLY A 126 -15.00 -0.04 -6.73
C GLY A 126 -13.60 0.57 -6.77
N PHE A 127 -13.08 0.89 -7.95
CA PHE A 127 -11.76 1.51 -8.08
C PHE A 127 -11.72 2.91 -7.47
N ARG A 128 -12.70 3.77 -7.81
CA ARG A 128 -12.81 5.13 -7.26
C ARG A 128 -12.96 5.09 -5.75
N GLU A 129 -13.90 4.30 -5.23
CA GLU A 129 -14.14 4.14 -3.79
C GLU A 129 -12.87 3.70 -3.06
N SER A 130 -12.15 2.73 -3.62
CA SER A 130 -10.89 2.24 -3.03
C SER A 130 -9.73 3.25 -3.06
N LYS A 131 -9.82 4.30 -3.89
CA LYS A 131 -8.81 5.38 -3.95
C LYS A 131 -9.21 6.62 -3.15
N VAL A 132 -10.50 6.80 -2.87
CA VAL A 132 -11.02 7.83 -1.94
C VAL A 132 -10.65 7.50 -0.49
N SER A 133 -10.52 6.22 -0.14
CA SER A 133 -10.26 5.78 1.23
C SER A 133 -8.86 6.10 1.77
N PHE A 134 -8.00 6.75 0.99
CA PHE A 134 -6.64 7.15 1.36
C PHE A 134 -6.48 8.67 1.44
#